data_AF-A0A6M3IS91-F1
#
_entry.id   AF-A0A6M3IS91-F1
#
_cell.length_a   1.000
_cell.length_b   1.000
_cell.length_c   1.000
_cell.angle_alpha   90.00
_cell.angle_beta   90.00
_cell.angle_gamma   90.00
#
_symmetry.space_group_name_H-M   'P 1'
#
loop_
_entity.id
_entity.type
_entity.pdbx_description
1 polymer ?
#
loop_
_entity_poly.entity_id
_entity_poly.type
_entity_poly.pdbx_seq_one_letter_code
_entity_poly.pdbx_strand_id
1 'polypeptide(L)'
;MEVSQEQVIKFLREKGKRGAQTLSVLGKYAPFMAAIQSEIGVELLRDLNTMHDELLDKISSLTATESERAEYKAVKGLILRFCDKLNKYENELNKIKEG
;
A
#
# COMPACT_ATOMS: atom_id res chain seq x y z
N MET A 1 -4.35 -12.92 12.10
CA MET A 1 -4.76 -14.32 11.85
C MET A 1 -3.55 -15.07 11.35
N GLU A 2 -2.93 -15.92 12.18
CA GLU A 2 -1.87 -16.81 11.70
C GLU A 2 -2.51 -18.00 10.96
N VAL A 3 -2.06 -18.22 9.73
CA VAL A 3 -2.45 -19.39 8.92
C VAL A 3 -1.44 -20.51 9.20
N SER A 4 -1.91 -21.68 9.62
CA SER A 4 -1.01 -22.80 9.92
C SER A 4 -0.42 -23.42 8.66
N GLN A 5 0.76 -24.04 8.75
CA GLN A 5 1.38 -24.74 7.62
C GLN A 5 0.47 -25.84 7.05
N GLU A 6 -0.28 -26.53 7.90
CA GLU A 6 -1.24 -27.55 7.48
C GLU A 6 -2.38 -26.97 6.63
N GLN A 7 -2.88 -25.78 6.97
CA GLN A 7 -3.88 -25.06 6.18
C GLN A 7 -3.32 -24.65 4.82
N VAL A 8 -2.06 -24.19 4.77
CA VAL A 8 -1.39 -23.85 3.51
C VAL A 8 -1.21 -25.08 2.62
N ILE A 9 -0.75 -26.20 3.17
CA ILE A 9 -0.57 -27.46 2.43
C ILE A 9 -1.91 -27.98 1.90
N LYS A 10 -2.97 -27.96 2.73
CA LYS A 10 -4.31 -28.35 2.31
C LYS A 10 -4.83 -27.47 1.17
N PHE A 11 -4.68 -26.15 1.29
CA PHE A 11 -5.10 -25.20 0.26
C PHE A 11 -4.34 -25.41 -1.07
N LEU A 12 -3.03 -25.66 -1.02
CA LEU A 12 -2.21 -25.96 -2.18
C LEU A 12 -2.64 -27.26 -2.87
N ARG A 13 -3.00 -28.30 -2.11
CA ARG A 13 -3.52 -29.56 -2.65
C ARG A 13 -4.88 -29.37 -3.35
N GLU A 14 -5.76 -28.56 -2.77
CA GLU A 14 -7.11 -28.32 -3.31
C GLU A 14 -7.13 -27.40 -4.53
N LYS A 15 -6.26 -26.38 -4.56
CA LYS A 15 -6.29 -25.32 -5.59
C LYS A 15 -5.12 -25.40 -6.58
N GLY A 16 -4.15 -26.28 -6.35
CA GLY A 16 -3.01 -26.52 -7.24
C GLY A 16 -2.27 -25.24 -7.64
N LYS A 17 -2.05 -25.05 -8.94
CA LYS A 17 -1.34 -23.89 -9.51
C LYS A 17 -1.97 -22.55 -9.12
N ARG A 18 -3.30 -22.48 -9.03
CA ARG A 18 -4.03 -21.26 -8.62
C ARG A 18 -3.81 -20.94 -7.15
N GLY A 19 -3.74 -21.97 -6.30
CA GLY A 19 -3.39 -21.82 -4.90
C GLY A 19 -1.98 -21.25 -4.71
N ALA A 20 -1.01 -21.77 -5.47
CA ALA A 20 0.36 -21.26 -5.46
C ALA A 20 0.45 -19.80 -5.92
N GLN A 21 -0.26 -19.43 -6.99
CA GLN A 21 -0.32 -18.03 -7.46
C GLN A 21 -0.94 -17.10 -6.41
N THR A 22 -2.01 -17.54 -5.75
CA THR A 22 -2.68 -16.78 -4.69
C THR A 22 -1.73 -16.49 -3.52
N LEU A 23 -1.04 -17.53 -3.02
CA LEU A 23 -0.09 -17.39 -1.93
C LEU A 23 1.13 -16.54 -2.30
N SER A 24 1.58 -16.62 -3.56
CA SER A 24 2.67 -15.78 -4.07
C SER A 24 2.30 -14.29 -4.05
N VAL A 25 1.12 -13.93 -4.56
CA VAL A 25 0.62 -12.55 -4.52
C VAL A 25 0.46 -12.08 -3.08
N LEU A 26 -0.24 -12.84 -2.24
CA LEU A 26 -0.43 -12.46 -0.84
C LEU A 26 0.90 -12.28 -0.10
N GLY A 27 1.84 -13.22 -0.28
CA GLY A 27 3.17 -13.14 0.34
C GLY A 27 3.98 -11.93 -0.13
N LYS A 28 3.91 -11.58 -1.42
CA LYS A 28 4.60 -10.42 -2.00
C LYS A 28 4.17 -9.08 -1.38
N TYR A 29 2.88 -8.92 -1.05
CA TYR A 29 2.34 -7.66 -0.52
C TYR A 29 2.16 -7.66 1.00
N ALA A 30 2.15 -8.83 1.65
CA ALA A 30 1.90 -8.97 3.09
C ALA A 30 2.72 -8.03 3.98
N PRO A 31 4.05 -7.87 3.81
CA PRO A 31 4.82 -6.95 4.67
C PRO A 31 4.36 -5.50 4.56
N PHE A 32 4.02 -5.06 3.34
CA PHE A 32 3.55 -3.70 3.10
C PHE A 32 2.15 -3.49 3.67
N MET A 33 1.23 -4.42 3.42
CA MET A 33 -0.14 -4.36 3.95
C MET A 33 -0.14 -4.37 5.48
N ALA A 34 0.69 -5.22 6.10
CA ALA A 34 0.85 -5.27 7.55
C ALA A 34 1.41 -3.95 8.09
N ALA A 35 2.42 -3.37 7.42
CA ALA A 35 3.00 -2.09 7.83
C ALA A 35 1.98 -0.95 7.79
N ILE A 36 1.25 -0.77 6.68
CA ILE A 36 0.28 0.33 6.55
C ILE A 36 -0.99 0.16 7.41
N GLN A 37 -1.29 -1.07 7.84
CA GLN A 37 -2.41 -1.38 8.74
C GLN A 37 -2.01 -1.36 10.22
N SER A 38 -0.71 -1.28 10.53
CA SER A 38 -0.25 -1.10 11.89
C SER A 38 -0.63 0.29 12.42
N GLU A 39 -0.71 0.44 13.74
CA GLU A 39 -1.00 1.72 14.40
C GLU A 39 -0.07 2.84 13.91
N ILE A 40 1.25 2.59 13.94
CA ILE A 40 2.28 3.50 13.44
C ILE A 40 2.08 3.78 11.94
N GLY A 41 1.75 2.77 11.14
CA GLY A 41 1.52 2.95 9.71
C GLY A 41 0.33 3.87 9.43
N VAL A 42 -0.76 3.73 10.18
CA VAL A 42 -1.96 4.57 10.05
C VAL A 42 -1.65 6.01 10.47
N GLU A 43 -0.92 6.21 11.56
CA GLU A 43 -0.47 7.55 11.99
C GLU A 43 0.42 8.20 10.93
N LEU A 44 1.43 7.50 10.42
CA LEU A 44 2.32 8.02 9.37
C LEU A 44 1.56 8.40 8.10
N LEU A 45 0.53 7.64 7.72
CA LEU A 45 -0.31 7.98 6.56
C LEU A 45 -1.15 9.24 6.82
N ARG A 46 -1.66 9.42 8.04
CA ARG A 46 -2.40 10.64 8.42
C ARG A 46 -1.49 11.85 8.42
N ASP A 47 -0.29 11.72 8.98
CA ASP A 47 0.71 12.80 9.00
C ASP A 47 1.11 13.18 7.57
N LEU A 48 1.31 12.19 6.70
CA LEU A 48 1.65 12.42 5.30
C LEU A 48 0.55 13.16 4.53
N ASN A 49 -0.73 12.80 4.77
CA ASN A 49 -1.86 13.52 4.19
C ASN A 49 -1.98 14.95 4.74
N THR A 50 -1.82 15.12 6.05
CA THR A 50 -1.88 16.44 6.69
C THR A 50 -0.80 17.35 6.13
N MET A 51 0.44 16.86 6.03
CA MET A 51 1.56 17.59 5.44
C MET A 51 1.33 17.92 3.97
N HIS A 52 0.75 17.00 3.19
CA HIS A 52 0.38 17.26 1.81
C HIS A 52 -0.61 18.44 1.70
N ASP A 53 -1.66 18.42 2.52
CA ASP A 53 -2.72 19.43 2.48
C ASP A 53 -2.22 20.79 2.96
N GLU A 54 -1.44 20.85 4.05
CA GLU A 54 -0.83 22.10 4.53
C GLU A 54 0.11 22.73 3.50
N LEU A 55 0.95 21.92 2.84
CA LEU A 55 1.85 22.40 1.79
C LEU A 55 1.06 22.85 0.55
N LEU A 56 0.00 22.13 0.18
CA LEU A 56 -0.86 22.49 -0.93
C LEU A 56 -1.58 23.83 -0.66
N ASP A 57 -2.06 24.03 0.56
CA ASP A 57 -2.69 25.28 0.98
C ASP A 57 -1.72 26.46 0.88
N LYS A 58 -0.49 26.31 1.40
CA LYS A 58 0.57 27.33 1.28
C LYS A 58 0.95 27.62 -0.18
N ILE A 59 0.97 26.60 -1.02
CA ILE A 59 1.26 26.77 -2.46
C ILE A 59 0.12 27.54 -3.14
N SER A 60 -1.12 27.20 -2.79
CA SER A 60 -2.34 27.80 -3.35
C SER A 60 -2.52 29.25 -2.90
N SER A 61 -2.13 29.58 -1.66
CA SER A 61 -2.10 30.95 -1.14
C SER A 61 -0.90 31.78 -1.64
N LEU A 62 -0.02 31.20 -2.47
CA LEU A 62 1.22 31.81 -2.96
C LEU A 62 2.22 32.21 -1.85
N THR A 63 2.08 31.67 -0.64
CA THR A 63 2.98 31.95 0.49
C THR A 63 4.08 30.89 0.66
N ALA A 64 4.06 29.80 -0.11
CA ALA A 64 5.06 28.74 -0.04
C ALA A 64 6.43 29.17 -0.57
N THR A 65 7.46 28.89 0.23
CA THR A 65 8.88 28.98 -0.12
C THR A 65 9.29 27.93 -1.17
N GLU A 66 10.46 28.09 -1.79
CA GLU A 66 11.00 27.07 -2.71
C GLU A 66 11.24 25.72 -2.01
N SER A 67 11.67 25.76 -0.75
CA SER A 67 11.86 24.54 0.06
C SER A 67 10.54 23.80 0.27
N GLU A 68 9.47 24.49 0.65
CA GLU A 68 8.14 23.90 0.84
C GLU A 68 7.57 23.35 -0.48
N ARG A 69 7.85 23.99 -1.62
CA ARG A 69 7.48 23.46 -2.95
C ARG A 69 8.23 22.19 -3.30
N ALA A 70 9.50 22.06 -2.90
CA ALA A 70 10.28 20.85 -3.08
C ALA A 70 9.78 19.73 -2.16
N GLU A 71 9.48 20.06 -0.90
CA GLU A 71 8.89 19.14 0.08
C GLU A 71 7.54 18.61 -0.40
N TYR A 72 6.65 19.48 -0.90
CA TYR A 72 5.37 19.07 -1.48
C TYR A 72 5.55 18.04 -2.60
N LYS A 73 6.52 18.24 -3.51
CA LYS A 73 6.82 17.28 -4.58
C LYS A 73 7.28 15.93 -4.01
N ALA A 74 8.09 15.94 -2.95
CA ALA A 74 8.56 14.73 -2.30
C ALA A 74 7.40 13.97 -1.62
N VAL A 75 6.58 14.68 -0.84
CA VAL A 75 5.39 14.14 -0.16
C VAL A 75 4.41 13.55 -1.17
N LYS A 76 4.04 14.32 -2.20
CA LYS A 76 3.18 13.85 -3.29
C LYS A 76 3.75 12.60 -3.97
N GLY A 77 5.05 12.58 -4.24
CA GLY A 77 5.72 11.42 -4.83
C GLY A 77 5.66 10.18 -3.93
N LEU A 78 5.74 10.35 -2.61
CA LEU A 78 5.59 9.24 -1.66
C LEU A 78 4.15 8.70 -1.64
N ILE A 79 3.15 9.57 -1.56
CA ILE A 79 1.74 9.20 -1.61
C ILE A 79 1.44 8.40 -2.89
N LEU A 80 1.87 8.90 -4.06
CA LEU A 80 1.66 8.22 -5.34
C LEU A 80 2.30 6.82 -5.37
N ARG A 81 3.51 6.65 -4.82
CA ARG A 81 4.15 5.33 -4.72
C ARG A 81 3.35 4.35 -3.87
N PHE A 82 2.72 4.82 -2.79
CA PHE A 82 1.86 3.99 -1.97
C PHE A 82 0.56 3.61 -2.70
N CYS A 83 -0.09 4.59 -3.36
CA CYS A 83 -1.26 4.33 -4.21
C CYS A 83 -0.95 3.33 -5.32
N ASP A 84 0.18 3.48 -6.02
CA ASP A 84 0.59 2.54 -7.07
C ASP A 84 0.77 1.12 -6.54
N LYS A 85 1.34 0.98 -5.33
CA LYS A 85 1.54 -0.33 -4.72
C LYS A 85 0.20 -0.97 -4.33
N LEU A 86 -0.73 -0.18 -3.78
CA LEU A 86 -2.09 -0.61 -3.47
C LEU A 86 -2.87 -1.01 -4.74
N ASN A 87 -2.84 -0.19 -5.77
CA ASN A 87 -3.49 -0.47 -7.05
C ASN A 87 -2.95 -1.76 -7.68
N LYS A 88 -1.62 -1.99 -7.64
CA LYS A 88 -1.03 -3.24 -8.12
C LYS A 88 -1.51 -4.44 -7.31
N TYR A 89 -1.59 -4.31 -5.99
CA TYR A 89 -2.12 -5.36 -5.11
C TYR A 89 -3.59 -5.68 -5.44
N GLU A 90 -4.45 -4.67 -5.53
CA GLU A 90 -5.87 -4.84 -5.88
C GLU A 90 -6.06 -5.49 -7.25
N ASN A 91 -5.29 -5.05 -8.25
CA ASN A 91 -5.33 -5.64 -9.58
C ASN A 91 -4.90 -7.11 -9.59
N GLU A 92 -3.86 -7.48 -8.84
CA GLU A 92 -3.44 -8.89 -8.72
C GLU A 92 -4.49 -9.71 -7.96
N LEU A 93 -5.14 -9.15 -6.93
CA LEU A 93 -6.26 -9.79 -6.24
C LEU A 93 -7.48 -10.02 -7.15
N ASN A 94 -7.84 -9.04 -7.97
CA ASN A 94 -8.97 -9.17 -8.89
C ASN A 94 -8.72 -10.27 -9.92
N LYS A 95 -7.50 -10.36 -10.46
CA LYS A 95 -7.09 -11.48 -11.34
C LYS A 95 -7.21 -12.85 -10.67
N ILE A 96 -6.93 -12.94 -9.37
CA ILE A 96 -7.12 -14.18 -8.60
C ILE A 96 -8.60 -14.52 -8.42
N LYS A 97 -9.47 -13.52 -8.25
CA LYS A 97 -10.92 -13.70 -8.08
C LYS A 97 -11.62 -14.10 -9.37
N GLU A 98 -11.22 -13.50 -10.49
CA GLU A 98 -11.81 -13.71 -11.83
C GLU A 98 -11.33 -14.98 -12.54
N GLY A 99 -10.11 -15.44 -12.23
CA GLY A 99 -9.58 -16.73 -12.74
C GLY A 99 -10.24 -17.93 -12.10
#